data_AF-A0A5E8H895-F1
#
_entry.id   AF-A0A5E8H895-F1
#
_cell.length_a   1.000
_cell.length_b   1.000
_cell.length_c   1.000
_cell.angle_alpha   90.00
_cell.angle_beta   90.00
_cell.angle_gamma   90.00
#
_symmetry.space_group_name_H-M   'P 1'
#
loop_
_entity.id
_entity.type
_entity.pdbx_description
1 polymer ?
#
loop_
_entity_poly.entity_id
_entity_poly.type
_entity_poly.pdbx_seq_one_letter_code
_entity_poly.pdbx_strand_id
1 'polypeptide(L)' 'MRQEDITNFSQSGLSKLESRKDMKISTLIDYLDSLGMDLEIKAKVRNKKHGKSKKEFVLLKAS' A
#
# COMPACT_ATOMS: atom_id res chain seq x y z
N MET A 1 5.07 -14.69 8.63
CA MET A 1 6.10 -14.14 7.74
C MET A 1 7.11 -13.43 8.62
N ARG A 2 8.37 -13.84 8.57
CA ARG A 2 9.44 -13.26 9.39
C ARG A 2 10.18 -12.23 8.56
N GLN A 3 10.71 -11.17 9.17
CA GLN A 3 11.43 -10.10 8.44
C GLN A 3 12.64 -10.62 7.65
N GLU A 4 13.20 -11.75 8.09
CA GLU A 4 14.27 -12.51 7.43
C GLU A 4 13.86 -13.12 6.09
N ASP A 5 12.56 -13.25 5.81
CA ASP A 5 12.04 -13.78 4.54
C ASP A 5 12.04 -12.72 3.41
N ILE A 6 12.31 -11.44 3.74
CA ILE A 6 12.29 -10.31 2.81
C ILE A 6 13.70 -10.03 2.27
N THR A 7 13.93 -10.34 1.00
CA THR A 7 15.26 -10.31 0.38
C THR A 7 15.62 -8.97 -0.29
N ASN A 8 14.62 -8.16 -0.62
CA ASN A 8 14.82 -6.89 -1.36
C ASN A 8 15.28 -5.73 -0.47
N PHE A 9 15.34 -5.92 0.85
CA PHE A 9 15.72 -4.89 1.81
C PHE A 9 16.68 -5.45 2.87
N SER A 10 17.61 -4.62 3.34
CA SER A 10 18.42 -4.98 4.51
C SER A 10 17.58 -4.95 5.79
N GLN A 11 17.91 -5.78 6.78
CA GLN A 11 17.16 -5.87 8.04
C GLN A 11 17.07 -4.52 8.78
N SER A 12 18.17 -3.74 8.77
CA SER A 12 18.19 -2.39 9.34
C SER A 12 17.41 -1.36 8.51
N GLY A 13 17.33 -1.57 7.19
CA GLY A 13 16.47 -0.79 6.30
C GLY A 13 14.99 -1.09 6.52
N LEU A 14 14.66 -2.36 6.73
CA LEU A 14 13.30 -2.83 6.95
C LEU A 14 12.71 -2.33 8.27
N SER A 15 13.47 -2.46 9.37
CA SER A 15 13.07 -1.94 10.69
C SER A 15 12.82 -0.41 10.66
N LYS A 16 13.63 0.33 9.91
CA LYS A 16 13.40 1.77 9.68
C LYS A 16 12.19 2.01 8.80
N LEU A 17 11.95 1.19 7.78
CA LEU A 17 10.81 1.31 6.88
C LEU A 17 9.48 1.13 7.61
N GLU A 18 9.39 0.09 8.45
CA GLU A 18 8.18 -0.25 9.21
C GLU A 18 7.85 0.76 10.32
N SER A 19 8.84 1.45 10.87
CA SER A 19 8.63 2.46 11.91
C SER A 19 8.19 3.83 11.38
N ARG A 20 8.21 4.04 10.06
CA ARG A 20 7.83 5.32 9.45
C ARG A 20 6.31 5.48 9.34
N LYS A 21 5.86 6.72 9.52
CA LYS A 21 4.46 7.12 9.32
C LYS A 21 4.17 7.57 7.88
N ASP A 22 5.22 7.82 7.11
CA ASP A 22 5.20 8.29 5.73
C ASP A 22 6.04 7.37 4.83
N MET A 23 5.55 7.12 3.62
CA MET A 23 6.26 6.33 2.61
C MET A 23 5.86 6.79 1.21
N LYS A 24 6.81 6.77 0.27
CA LYS A 24 6.47 6.92 -1.15
C LYS A 24 5.66 5.69 -1.59
N ILE A 25 4.64 5.90 -2.42
CA ILE A 25 3.81 4.81 -2.94
C ILE A 25 4.65 3.76 -3.68
N SER A 26 5.67 4.19 -4.44
CA SER A 26 6.61 3.27 -5.11
C SER A 26 7.30 2.33 -4.13
N THR A 27 7.80 2.87 -3.01
CA THR A 27 8.47 2.08 -1.97
C THR A 27 7.51 1.12 -1.27
N LEU A 28 6.25 1.51 -1.08
CA LEU A 28 5.22 0.62 -0.54
C LEU A 28 4.92 -0.54 -1.50
N ILE A 29 4.89 -0.28 -2.81
CA ILE A 29 4.72 -1.32 -3.83
C ILE A 29 5.89 -2.31 -3.77
N ASP A 30 7.13 -1.83 -3.82
CA ASP A 30 8.33 -2.69 -3.79
C ASP A 30 8.40 -3.53 -2.50
N TYR A 31 7.96 -2.93 -1.37
CA TYR A 31 7.86 -3.63 -0.10
C TYR A 31 6.81 -4.74 -0.16
N LEU A 32 5.57 -4.43 -0.57
CA LEU A 32 4.49 -5.42 -0.65
C LEU A 32 4.77 -6.54 -1.64
N ASP A 33 5.40 -6.23 -2.78
CA ASP A 33 5.86 -7.22 -3.76
C ASP A 33 6.87 -8.20 -3.13
N SER A 34 7.81 -7.70 -2.32
CA SER A 34 8.73 -8.56 -1.56
C SER A 34 8.03 -9.44 -0.50
N LEU A 35 6.78 -9.13 -0.14
CA LEU A 35 5.93 -9.94 0.73
C LEU A 35 5.00 -10.89 -0.05
N GLY A 36 4.99 -10.83 -1.39
CA GLY A 36 4.00 -11.51 -2.23
C GLY A 36 2.59 -10.96 -2.07
N MET A 37 2.46 -9.64 -1.84
CA MET A 37 1.19 -8.95 -1.64
C MET A 37 0.92 -7.91 -2.73
N ASP A 38 -0.34 -7.78 -3.12
CA ASP A 38 -0.82 -6.75 -4.06
C ASP A 38 -1.31 -5.49 -3.34
N LEU A 39 -1.23 -4.32 -4.00
CA LEU A 39 -1.74 -3.04 -3.51
C LEU A 39 -2.90 -2.51 -4.37
N GLU A 40 -4.04 -2.25 -3.74
CA GLU A 40 -5.18 -1.57 -4.35
C GLU A 40 -5.58 -0.32 -3.56
N ILE A 41 -5.51 0.87 -4.19
CA ILE A 41 -5.93 2.14 -3.57
C ILE A 41 -7.29 2.56 -4.15
N LYS A 42 -8.31 2.64 -3.30
CA LYS A 42 -9.68 3.06 -3.66
C LYS A 42 -10.03 4.42 -3.08
N ALA A 43 -10.51 5.33 -3.92
CA ALA A 43 -11.14 6.56 -3.48
C ALA A 43 -12.64 6.37 -3.28
N LYS A 44 -13.16 6.93 -2.17
CA LYS A 44 -14.59 7.00 -1.89
C LYS A 44 -15.01 8.44 -1.67
N VAL A 45 -16.15 8.81 -2.23
CA VAL A 45 -16.73 10.15 -2.04
C VAL A 45 -17.29 10.26 -0.62
N ARG A 46 -16.82 11.26 0.14
CA ARG A 46 -17.11 11.40 1.58
C ARG A 46 -18.49 11.98 1.89
N ASN A 47 -19.09 12.76 0.98
CA ASN A 47 -20.38 13.43 1.21
C ASN A 47 -21.48 12.89 0.29
N LYS A 48 -22.44 12.17 0.87
CA LYS A 48 -23.72 11.85 0.22
C LYS A 48 -24.65 13.06 0.33
N LYS A 49 -24.61 13.98 -0.63
CA LYS A 49 -25.82 14.77 -0.93
C LYS A 49 -26.66 13.93 -1.90
N HIS A 50 -27.84 13.57 -1.41
CA HIS A 50 -28.92 12.76 -2.01
C HIS A 50 -28.68 12.10 -3.38
N GLY A 51 -28.72 10.76 -3.36
CA GLY A 51 -29.20 9.95 -4.49
C GLY A 51 -28.32 9.91 -5.74
N LYS A 52 -27.26 9.10 -5.72
CA LYS A 52 -26.90 8.14 -6.78
C LYS A 52 -25.54 7.48 -6.51
N SER A 53 -25.57 6.14 -6.45
CA SER A 53 -24.51 5.13 -6.55
C SER A 53 -23.16 5.38 -5.87
N LYS A 54 -22.74 4.44 -5.02
CA LYS A 54 -21.35 4.23 -4.57
C LYS A 54 -20.42 4.13 -5.79
N LYS A 55 -19.90 5.26 -6.28
CA LYS A 55 -18.81 5.25 -7.27
C LYS A 55 -17.52 5.09 -6.48
N GLU A 56 -17.03 3.86 -6.41
CA GLU A 56 -15.66 3.58 -5.99
C GLU A 56 -14.76 3.79 -7.21
N PHE A 57 -13.72 4.60 -7.07
CA PHE A 57 -12.73 4.79 -8.13
C PHE A 57 -11.44 4.09 -7.70
N VAL A 58 -10.95 3.18 -8.54
CA VAL A 58 -9.60 2.62 -8.38
C VAL A 58 -8.63 3.72 -8.80
N LEU A 59 -7.81 4.18 -7.86
CA LEU A 59 -6.81 5.22 -8.11
C LEU A 59 -5.49 4.63 -8.60
N LEU A 60 -5.13 3.46 -8.06
CA LEU A 60 -3.91 2.76 -8.41
C LEU A 60 -4.11 1.26 -8.17
N LYS A 61 -3.70 0.48 -9.16
CA LYS A 61 -3.52 -0.96 -9.10
C LYS A 61 -2.09 -1.24 -9.53
N ALA A 62 -1.29 -1.77 -8.60
CA ALA A 62 0.02 -2.32 -8.90
C ALA A 62 -0.11 -3.84 -8.81
N SER A 63 0.37 -4.52 -9.84
CA SER A 63 0.28 -5.97 -10.08
C SER A 63 1.52 -6.41 -10.84
#